data_AF-A0A2H6EEL0-F1
#
_entry.id   AF-A0A2H6EEL0-F1
#
_cell.length_a   1.000
_cell.length_b   1.000
_cell.length_c   1.000
_cell.angle_alpha   90.00
_cell.angle_beta   90.00
_cell.angle_gamma   90.00
#
_symmetry.space_group_name_H-M   'P 1'
#
loop_
_entity.id
_entity.type
_entity.pdbx_description
1 polymer ?
#
loop_
_entity_poly.entity_id
_entity_poly.type
_entity_poly.pdbx_seq_one_letter_code
_entity_poly.pdbx_strand_id
1 'polypeptide(L)'
;MLVKENKATKKKIKKERILEAAAELFSHKSYHEVMMEDVAKLTSVAKGTVYNYFSSKEELYFSIIRIRMEKLRNSLTEKIKTELNSIDSLRTFVIHLYMFMMKYPNFFLIYTKESFCSGNKFCDELKALDEQLGELLKGIINSGIRANLFRDVDEELAVHTVIGSIYGTVQRGISNKIDEDQKKIERERLYEFILHGLYAGFKNNKVLPLKDKSIVITRTVEQSRESTSALTRLGAKVIVFPTLEIVPPSSWEGFDTVALKPDAIDFIIFTSAHAVKMFNLRFEELDVDINFDKIKVIAVGNKTSAVCKKYGIPVHIIPEKFSAEGVVEKLSRFNLKDKVVFIPRSAIGKEELPRGLQDLGAIIKSVPVYNVSLPTKENIKKNIGLLKSGKPDLYIFTSPSTFENFLLILDIKNAAEYFKSYDVAAIGPTTKAAIEKKNVTVNIMPDEYTIDGLIHKIISYYNS
;
A
#
# COMPACT_ATOMS: atom_id res chain seq x y z
N MET A 1 -17.44 -22.98 56.05
CA MET A 1 -16.75 -22.70 54.77
C MET A 1 -16.73 -21.19 54.46
N LEU A 2 -17.89 -20.51 54.50
CA LEU A 2 -18.06 -19.07 54.19
C LEU A 2 -17.15 -18.08 54.96
N VAL A 3 -16.83 -18.32 56.25
CA VAL A 3 -15.97 -17.41 57.05
C VAL A 3 -14.49 -17.48 56.64
N LYS A 4 -14.01 -18.66 56.21
CA LYS A 4 -12.62 -18.86 55.75
C LYS A 4 -12.39 -18.22 54.38
N GLU A 5 -13.36 -18.34 53.47
CA GLU A 5 -13.33 -17.68 52.15
C GLU A 5 -13.30 -16.15 52.29
N ASN A 6 -14.11 -15.58 53.20
CA ASN A 6 -14.17 -14.14 53.41
C ASN A 6 -12.85 -13.57 54.01
N LYS A 7 -12.15 -14.34 54.87
CA LYS A 7 -10.83 -13.95 55.43
C LYS A 7 -9.71 -14.04 54.40
N ALA A 8 -9.72 -15.06 53.54
CA ALA A 8 -8.75 -15.23 52.46
C ALA A 8 -8.88 -14.10 51.41
N THR A 9 -10.11 -13.73 51.04
CA THR A 9 -10.39 -12.63 50.11
C THR A 9 -9.93 -11.28 50.67
N LYS A 10 -10.21 -10.98 51.95
CA LYS A 10 -9.72 -9.76 52.62
C LYS A 10 -8.18 -9.70 52.67
N LYS A 11 -7.51 -10.83 52.93
CA LYS A 11 -6.03 -10.93 52.92
C LYS A 11 -5.46 -10.63 51.53
N LYS A 12 -6.08 -11.16 50.47
CA LYS A 12 -5.69 -10.93 49.07
C LYS A 12 -5.86 -9.47 48.65
N ILE A 13 -7.00 -8.84 48.96
CA ILE A 13 -7.27 -7.42 48.67
C ILE A 13 -6.24 -6.52 49.37
N LYS A 14 -5.92 -6.82 50.63
CA LYS A 14 -4.93 -6.02 51.38
C LYS A 14 -3.52 -6.16 50.81
N LYS A 15 -3.12 -7.38 50.42
CA LYS A 15 -1.84 -7.62 49.73
C LYS A 15 -1.75 -6.81 48.42
N GLU A 16 -2.81 -6.81 47.61
CA GLU A 16 -2.85 -6.04 46.34
C GLU A 16 -2.71 -4.54 46.59
N ARG A 17 -3.40 -3.99 47.60
CA ARG A 17 -3.28 -2.56 47.97
C ARG A 17 -1.87 -2.16 48.36
N ILE A 18 -1.16 -3.04 49.09
CA ILE A 18 0.24 -2.81 49.47
C ILE A 18 1.14 -2.82 48.24
N LEU A 19 0.93 -3.75 47.30
CA LEU A 19 1.69 -3.81 46.05
C LEU A 19 1.46 -2.57 45.17
N GLU A 20 0.22 -2.07 45.08
CA GLU A 20 -0.09 -0.89 44.28
C GLU A 20 0.57 0.37 44.84
N ALA A 21 0.46 0.59 46.16
CA ALA A 21 1.12 1.70 46.84
C ALA A 21 2.65 1.62 46.74
N ALA A 22 3.22 0.42 46.86
CA ALA A 22 4.65 0.22 46.67
C ALA A 22 5.05 0.57 45.22
N ALA A 23 4.29 0.09 44.22
CA ALA A 23 4.57 0.39 42.81
C ALA A 23 4.48 1.89 42.51
N GLU A 24 3.54 2.62 43.11
CA GLU A 24 3.45 4.09 43.00
C GLU A 24 4.71 4.78 43.55
N LEU A 25 5.24 4.33 44.69
CA LEU A 25 6.46 4.91 45.24
C LEU A 25 7.69 4.58 44.39
N PHE A 26 7.81 3.32 43.95
CA PHE A 26 8.96 2.85 43.15
C PHE A 26 8.95 3.33 41.70
N SER A 27 7.81 3.72 41.13
CA SER A 27 7.75 4.28 39.77
C SER A 27 8.33 5.69 39.69
N HIS A 28 8.33 6.43 40.79
CA HIS A 28 8.79 7.82 40.86
C HIS A 28 10.10 8.02 41.65
N LYS A 29 10.50 7.05 42.47
CA LYS A 29 11.71 7.12 43.30
C LYS A 29 12.65 5.96 42.99
N SER A 30 13.93 6.13 43.25
CA SER A 30 14.89 5.03 43.20
C SER A 30 14.60 3.99 44.30
N TYR A 31 15.05 2.76 44.09
CA TYR A 31 14.89 1.68 45.06
C TYR A 31 15.38 2.07 46.47
N HIS A 32 16.49 2.81 46.57
CA HIS A 32 17.09 3.20 47.84
C HIS A 32 16.28 4.26 48.59
N GLU A 33 15.57 5.14 47.88
CA GLU A 33 14.79 6.23 48.46
C GLU A 33 13.45 5.79 49.07
N VAL A 34 12.91 4.66 48.64
CA VAL A 34 11.63 4.16 49.17
C VAL A 34 11.85 3.46 50.50
N MET A 35 11.07 3.84 51.52
CA MET A 35 11.05 3.19 52.83
C MET A 35 9.77 2.36 53.03
N MET A 36 9.87 1.26 53.78
CA MET A 36 8.69 0.43 54.13
C MET A 36 7.62 1.22 54.91
N GLU A 37 8.04 2.26 55.64
CA GLU A 37 7.13 3.19 56.32
C GLU A 37 6.30 4.04 55.37
N ASP A 38 6.86 4.42 54.23
CA ASP A 38 6.15 5.22 53.22
C ASP A 38 5.03 4.40 52.59
N VAL A 39 5.29 3.12 52.31
CA VAL A 39 4.28 2.17 51.82
C VAL A 39 3.15 2.00 52.84
N ALA A 40 3.50 1.88 54.13
CA ALA A 40 2.54 1.74 55.21
C ALA A 40 1.64 2.99 55.36
N LYS A 41 2.26 4.19 55.30
CA LYS A 41 1.56 5.47 55.32
C LYS A 41 0.60 5.60 54.12
N LEU A 42 1.08 5.32 52.91
CA LEU A 42 0.29 5.44 51.68
C LEU A 42 -0.92 4.47 51.66
N THR A 43 -0.79 3.30 52.28
CA THR A 43 -1.90 2.33 52.40
C THR A 43 -2.77 2.49 53.64
N SER A 44 -2.43 3.42 54.54
CA SER A 44 -3.08 3.60 55.84
C SER A 44 -3.10 2.31 56.68
N VAL A 45 -2.00 1.56 56.68
CA VAL A 45 -1.83 0.36 57.53
C VAL A 45 -0.62 0.55 58.45
N ALA A 46 -0.58 -0.19 59.56
CA ALA A 46 0.58 -0.18 60.42
C ALA A 46 1.81 -0.78 59.70
N LYS A 47 3.02 -0.27 59.99
CA LYS A 47 4.30 -0.79 59.45
C LYS A 47 4.41 -2.32 59.60
N GLY A 48 4.08 -2.84 60.79
CA GLY A 48 4.08 -4.29 61.04
C GLY A 48 3.10 -5.08 60.16
N THR A 49 2.01 -4.46 59.68
CA THR A 49 1.10 -5.10 58.71
C THR A 49 1.79 -5.31 57.37
N VAL A 50 2.60 -4.36 56.90
CA VAL A 50 3.35 -4.53 55.63
C VAL A 50 4.35 -5.68 55.77
N TYR A 51 5.09 -5.72 56.89
CA TYR A 51 6.04 -6.80 57.18
C TYR A 51 5.41 -8.19 57.31
N ASN A 52 4.12 -8.28 57.70
CA ASN A 52 3.38 -9.53 57.70
C ASN A 52 3.10 -10.09 56.29
N TYR A 53 3.17 -9.26 55.25
CA TYR A 53 2.98 -9.67 53.85
C TYR A 53 4.29 -9.79 53.09
N PHE A 54 5.30 -8.97 53.43
CA PHE A 54 6.59 -8.91 52.76
C PHE A 54 7.68 -8.67 53.82
N SER A 55 8.56 -9.66 54.01
CA SER A 55 9.60 -9.67 55.03
C SER A 55 10.67 -8.60 54.83
N SER A 56 10.87 -8.11 53.60
CA SER A 56 11.84 -7.08 53.28
C SER A 56 11.36 -6.14 52.17
N LYS A 57 12.03 -4.98 52.04
CA LYS A 57 11.83 -4.05 50.91
C LYS A 57 12.15 -4.72 49.57
N GLU A 58 13.18 -5.55 49.57
CA GLU A 58 13.57 -6.36 48.42
C GLU A 58 12.43 -7.30 48.02
N GLU A 59 11.90 -8.12 48.94
CA GLU A 59 10.78 -9.02 48.66
C GLU A 59 9.55 -8.26 48.13
N LEU A 60 9.24 -7.11 48.72
CA LEU A 60 8.15 -6.25 48.26
C LEU A 60 8.38 -5.78 46.82
N TYR A 61 9.58 -5.29 46.50
CA TYR A 61 9.95 -4.79 45.19
C TYR A 61 9.89 -5.89 44.12
N PHE A 62 10.49 -7.05 44.36
CA PHE A 62 10.42 -8.23 43.49
C PHE A 62 8.98 -8.71 43.29
N SER A 63 8.18 -8.71 44.37
CA SER A 63 6.79 -9.15 44.33
C SER A 63 5.91 -8.28 43.42
N ILE A 64 6.24 -7.00 43.23
CA ILE A 64 5.52 -6.11 42.31
C ILE A 64 5.54 -6.69 40.90
N ILE A 65 6.71 -7.14 40.44
CA ILE A 65 6.87 -7.66 39.08
C ILE A 65 6.42 -9.09 38.98
N ARG A 66 6.96 -9.96 39.84
CA ARG A 66 6.73 -11.40 39.77
C ARG A 66 5.25 -11.75 39.80
N ILE A 67 4.51 -11.24 40.78
CA ILE A 67 3.07 -11.55 40.94
C ILE A 67 2.26 -11.06 39.73
N ARG A 68 2.59 -9.87 39.22
CA ARG A 68 1.90 -9.23 38.09
C ARG A 68 2.18 -9.99 36.79
N MET A 69 3.44 -10.31 36.51
CA MET A 69 3.85 -11.03 35.31
C MET A 69 3.40 -12.49 35.31
N GLU A 70 3.49 -13.21 36.43
CA GLU A 70 2.95 -14.57 36.55
C GLU A 70 1.45 -14.60 36.27
N LYS A 71 0.70 -13.62 36.81
CA LYS A 71 -0.74 -13.49 36.59
C LYS A 71 -1.07 -13.18 35.14
N LEU A 72 -0.34 -12.26 34.50
CA LEU A 72 -0.46 -11.94 33.08
C LEU A 72 -0.19 -13.17 32.22
N ARG A 73 0.94 -13.85 32.44
CA ARG A 73 1.34 -15.05 31.69
C ARG A 73 0.30 -16.16 31.81
N ASN A 74 -0.16 -16.46 33.02
CA ASN A 74 -1.19 -17.48 33.24
C ASN A 74 -2.49 -17.13 32.51
N SER A 75 -2.97 -15.89 32.66
CA SER A 75 -4.17 -15.41 31.97
C SER A 75 -4.04 -15.48 30.44
N LEU A 76 -2.91 -15.07 29.88
CA LEU A 76 -2.64 -15.16 28.45
C LEU A 76 -2.63 -16.61 27.98
N THR A 77 -1.90 -17.47 28.69
CA THR A 77 -1.77 -18.90 28.37
C THR A 77 -3.13 -19.60 28.36
N GLU A 78 -3.99 -19.33 29.34
CA GLU A 78 -5.34 -19.91 29.40
C GLU A 78 -6.23 -19.44 28.25
N LYS A 79 -6.22 -18.13 27.95
CA LYS A 79 -7.04 -17.55 26.88
C LYS A 79 -6.60 -18.03 25.51
N ILE A 80 -5.30 -17.98 25.22
CA ILE A 80 -4.71 -18.40 23.93
C ILE A 80 -5.02 -19.87 23.62
N LYS A 81 -5.00 -20.75 24.65
CA LYS A 81 -5.36 -22.17 24.49
C LYS A 81 -6.78 -22.40 23.98
N THR A 82 -7.69 -21.44 24.18
CA THR A 82 -9.10 -21.54 23.78
C THR A 82 -9.40 -20.86 22.44
N GLU A 83 -8.42 -20.21 21.82
CA GLU A 83 -8.61 -19.51 20.56
C GLU A 83 -8.68 -20.47 19.37
N LEU A 84 -9.45 -20.09 18.34
CA LEU A 84 -9.73 -20.93 17.18
C LEU A 84 -8.54 -21.07 16.23
N ASN A 85 -7.70 -20.03 16.13
CA ASN A 85 -6.56 -20.00 15.23
C ASN A 85 -5.46 -19.04 15.73
N SER A 86 -4.35 -18.97 15.00
CA SER A 86 -3.19 -18.14 15.35
C SER A 86 -3.45 -16.63 15.25
N ILE A 87 -4.38 -16.18 14.40
CA ILE A 87 -4.78 -14.76 14.30
C ILE A 87 -5.50 -14.34 15.57
N ASP A 88 -6.47 -15.14 16.03
CA ASP A 88 -7.19 -14.90 17.28
C ASP A 88 -6.26 -14.99 18.49
N SER A 89 -5.32 -15.94 18.48
CA SER A 89 -4.25 -16.04 19.49
C SER A 89 -3.39 -14.78 19.54
N LEU A 90 -2.96 -14.26 18.39
CA LEU A 90 -2.17 -13.03 18.29
C LEU A 90 -2.99 -11.83 18.78
N ARG A 91 -4.27 -11.74 18.40
CA ARG A 91 -5.20 -10.70 18.87
C ARG A 91 -5.31 -10.71 20.39
N THR A 92 -5.55 -11.89 20.96
CA THR A 92 -5.63 -12.07 22.41
C THR A 92 -4.33 -11.69 23.08
N PHE A 93 -3.18 -12.09 22.55
CA PHE A 93 -1.88 -11.69 23.09
C PHE A 93 -1.70 -10.16 23.10
N VAL A 94 -1.86 -9.51 21.94
CA VAL A 94 -1.64 -8.05 21.77
C VAL A 94 -2.59 -7.25 22.66
N ILE A 95 -3.89 -7.55 22.60
CA ILE A 95 -4.91 -6.79 23.33
C ILE A 95 -4.73 -6.94 24.84
N HIS A 96 -4.54 -8.16 25.34
CA HIS A 96 -4.44 -8.39 26.78
C HIS A 96 -3.12 -7.87 27.35
N LEU A 97 -2.01 -7.98 26.61
CA LEU A 97 -0.74 -7.38 27.02
C LEU A 97 -0.86 -5.85 27.11
N TYR A 98 -1.41 -5.22 26.06
CA TYR A 98 -1.65 -3.77 26.05
C TYR A 98 -2.56 -3.34 27.22
N MET A 99 -3.72 -3.99 27.38
CA MET A 99 -4.68 -3.66 28.44
C MET A 99 -4.07 -3.84 29.83
N PHE A 100 -3.26 -4.87 30.03
CA PHE A 100 -2.58 -5.11 31.30
C PHE A 100 -1.59 -4.00 31.62
N MET A 101 -0.73 -3.64 30.67
CA MET A 101 0.26 -2.58 30.88
C MET A 101 -0.39 -1.22 31.12
N MET A 102 -1.46 -0.88 30.37
CA MET A 102 -2.23 0.34 30.58
C MET A 102 -3.00 0.36 31.92
N LYS A 103 -3.41 -0.80 32.43
CA LYS A 103 -4.08 -0.93 33.73
C LYS A 103 -3.13 -0.69 34.90
N TYR A 104 -1.87 -1.07 34.75
CA TYR A 104 -0.84 -0.94 35.78
C TYR A 104 0.31 -0.03 35.30
N PRO A 105 0.10 1.29 35.16
CA PRO A 105 1.12 2.19 34.60
C PRO A 105 2.36 2.28 35.50
N ASN A 106 2.20 2.29 36.82
CA ASN A 106 3.34 2.29 37.76
C ASN A 106 4.17 1.01 37.67
N PHE A 107 3.53 -0.14 37.46
CA PHE A 107 4.23 -1.37 37.13
C PHE A 107 5.05 -1.22 35.85
N PHE A 108 4.42 -0.76 34.78
CA PHE A 108 5.04 -0.62 33.46
C PHE A 108 6.27 0.31 33.50
N LEU A 109 6.20 1.42 34.24
CA LEU A 109 7.33 2.34 34.41
C LEU A 109 8.51 1.70 35.15
N ILE A 110 8.25 0.92 36.20
CA ILE A 110 9.31 0.17 36.90
C ILE A 110 9.89 -0.89 35.97
N TYR A 111 9.01 -1.67 35.33
CA TYR A 111 9.39 -2.77 34.45
C TYR A 111 10.29 -2.27 33.30
N THR A 112 9.88 -1.22 32.57
CA THR A 112 10.68 -0.68 31.46
C THR A 112 11.99 -0.04 31.90
N LYS A 113 12.01 0.62 33.06
CA LYS A 113 13.24 1.19 33.64
C LYS A 113 14.29 0.12 33.93
N GLU A 114 13.87 -1.00 34.52
CA GLU A 114 14.77 -2.05 34.97
C GLU A 114 15.14 -3.06 33.85
N SER A 115 14.32 -3.15 32.79
CA SER A 115 14.58 -4.03 31.64
C SER A 115 15.84 -3.66 30.84
N PHE A 116 16.31 -2.40 30.94
CA PHE A 116 17.55 -1.94 30.31
C PHE A 116 18.77 -1.97 31.25
N CYS A 117 18.58 -2.33 32.53
CA CYS A 117 19.66 -2.46 33.49
C CYS A 117 20.37 -3.82 33.34
N SER A 118 21.66 -3.88 33.67
CA SER A 118 22.44 -5.13 33.69
C SER A 118 23.18 -5.28 35.02
N GLY A 119 23.41 -6.54 35.44
CA GLY A 119 24.31 -6.84 36.56
C GLY A 119 23.67 -6.95 37.95
N ASN A 120 22.34 -7.10 38.07
CA ASN A 120 21.70 -7.41 39.35
C ASN A 120 20.69 -8.57 39.21
N LYS A 121 20.41 -9.25 40.33
CA LYS A 121 19.49 -10.40 40.42
C LYS A 121 18.06 -10.08 39.94
N PHE A 122 17.67 -8.80 40.01
CA PHE A 122 16.37 -8.31 39.54
C PHE A 122 16.26 -8.31 38.02
N CYS A 123 17.32 -7.91 37.33
CA CYS A 123 17.41 -8.00 35.87
C CYS A 123 17.35 -9.45 35.38
N ASP A 124 17.95 -10.40 36.10
CA ASP A 124 17.91 -11.82 35.70
C ASP A 124 16.51 -12.42 35.84
N GLU A 125 15.78 -12.07 36.91
CA GLU A 125 14.39 -12.51 37.08
C GLU A 125 13.45 -11.86 36.06
N LEU A 126 13.70 -10.60 35.69
CA LEU A 126 13.00 -9.92 34.60
C LEU A 126 13.21 -10.61 33.25
N LYS A 127 14.46 -10.90 32.90
CA LYS A 127 14.78 -11.63 31.66
C LYS A 127 14.07 -12.96 31.58
N ALA A 128 14.05 -13.73 32.68
CA ALA A 128 13.35 -15.01 32.72
C ALA A 128 11.83 -14.86 32.50
N LEU A 129 11.22 -13.78 33.01
CA LEU A 129 9.79 -13.49 32.77
C LEU A 129 9.53 -13.03 31.33
N ASP A 130 10.44 -12.27 30.75
CA ASP A 130 10.37 -11.79 29.37
C ASP A 130 10.54 -12.92 28.36
N GLU A 131 11.50 -13.83 28.61
CA GLU A 131 11.68 -15.05 27.84
C GLU A 131 10.41 -15.89 27.83
N GLN A 132 9.71 -16.03 28.96
CA GLN A 132 8.45 -16.78 29.01
C GLN A 132 7.33 -16.15 28.17
N LEU A 133 7.21 -14.82 28.16
CA LEU A 133 6.24 -14.13 27.31
C LEU A 133 6.65 -14.19 25.83
N GLY A 134 7.94 -14.07 25.55
CA GLY A 134 8.52 -14.20 24.21
C GLY A 134 8.26 -15.57 23.62
N GLU A 135 8.49 -16.65 24.37
CA GLU A 135 8.21 -18.02 23.94
C GLU A 135 6.72 -18.28 23.67
N LEU A 136 5.82 -17.66 24.46
CA LEU A 136 4.38 -17.74 24.19
C LEU A 136 4.04 -17.10 22.83
N LEU A 137 4.55 -15.90 22.55
CA LEU A 137 4.32 -15.20 21.28
C LEU A 137 4.98 -15.93 20.11
N LYS A 138 6.20 -16.43 20.29
CA LYS A 138 6.92 -17.26 19.32
C LYS A 138 6.11 -18.48 18.91
N GLY A 139 5.50 -19.17 19.89
CA GLY A 139 4.59 -20.28 19.63
C GLY A 139 3.39 -19.88 18.74
N ILE A 140 2.79 -18.71 18.97
CA ILE A 140 1.70 -18.18 18.15
C ILE A 140 2.18 -17.91 16.72
N ILE A 141 3.31 -17.23 16.57
CA ILE A 141 3.91 -16.89 15.28
C ILE A 141 4.20 -18.17 14.49
N ASN A 142 4.89 -19.14 15.09
CA ASN A 142 5.28 -20.39 14.44
C ASN A 142 4.05 -21.25 14.07
N SER A 143 3.01 -21.25 14.90
CA SER A 143 1.73 -21.87 14.56
C SER A 143 1.09 -21.21 13.34
N GLY A 144 1.07 -19.88 13.29
CA GLY A 144 0.50 -19.14 12.16
C GLY A 144 1.31 -19.27 10.87
N ILE A 145 2.64 -19.36 10.93
CA ILE A 145 3.50 -19.66 9.77
C ILE A 145 3.16 -21.06 9.24
N ARG A 146 3.12 -22.09 10.10
CA ARG A 146 2.76 -23.47 9.69
C ARG A 146 1.36 -23.57 9.07
N ALA A 147 0.43 -22.75 9.55
CA ALA A 147 -0.94 -22.69 9.03
C ALA A 147 -1.10 -21.77 7.80
N ASN A 148 0.00 -21.20 7.27
CA ASN A 148 0.00 -20.22 6.18
C ASN A 148 -0.86 -18.95 6.45
N LEU A 149 -1.07 -18.62 7.73
CA LEU A 149 -1.76 -17.40 8.15
C LEU A 149 -0.77 -16.22 8.29
N PHE A 150 0.46 -16.52 8.70
CA PHE A 150 1.53 -15.54 8.84
C PHE A 150 2.64 -15.79 7.82
N ARG A 151 3.30 -14.70 7.43
CA ARG A 151 4.45 -14.72 6.51
C ARG A 151 5.71 -15.26 7.21
N ASP A 152 6.64 -15.83 6.45
CA ASP A 152 7.91 -16.35 6.98
C ASP A 152 8.80 -15.21 7.51
N VAL A 153 8.97 -15.12 8.83
CA VAL A 153 9.72 -14.04 9.49
C VAL A 153 10.89 -14.59 10.29
N ASP A 154 11.91 -13.76 10.49
CA ASP A 154 12.88 -14.02 11.56
C ASP A 154 12.13 -13.98 12.90
N GLU A 155 12.04 -15.13 13.56
CA GLU A 155 11.20 -15.32 14.75
C GLU A 155 11.62 -14.41 15.90
N GLU A 156 12.93 -14.28 16.12
CA GLU A 156 13.49 -13.49 17.22
C GLU A 156 13.23 -12.01 16.99
N LEU A 157 13.50 -11.51 15.78
CA LEU A 157 13.20 -10.13 15.40
C LEU A 157 11.70 -9.83 15.45
N ALA A 158 10.85 -10.76 15.02
CA ALA A 158 9.41 -10.60 15.04
C ALA A 158 8.87 -10.47 16.47
N VAL A 159 9.30 -11.36 17.38
CA VAL A 159 8.92 -11.30 18.80
C VAL A 159 9.33 -9.94 19.41
N HIS A 160 10.58 -9.53 19.24
CA HIS A 160 11.07 -8.24 19.75
C HIS A 160 10.31 -7.05 19.16
N THR A 161 10.01 -7.08 17.86
CA THR A 161 9.29 -5.99 17.18
C THR A 161 7.84 -5.88 17.67
N VAL A 162 7.15 -7.00 17.84
CA VAL A 162 5.76 -7.01 18.32
C VAL A 162 5.68 -6.52 19.76
N ILE A 163 6.49 -7.08 20.68
CA ILE A 163 6.52 -6.66 22.08
C ILE A 163 6.95 -5.19 22.19
N GLY A 164 8.00 -4.79 21.47
CA GLY A 164 8.49 -3.42 21.42
C GLY A 164 7.44 -2.44 20.91
N SER A 165 6.65 -2.81 19.90
CA SER A 165 5.54 -2.00 19.41
C SER A 165 4.48 -1.81 20.49
N ILE A 166 4.09 -2.88 21.19
CA ILE A 166 3.12 -2.81 22.29
C ILE A 166 3.61 -1.87 23.40
N TYR A 167 4.87 -2.02 23.83
CA TYR A 167 5.44 -1.18 24.90
C TYR A 167 5.60 0.28 24.46
N GLY A 168 6.03 0.53 23.21
CA GLY A 168 6.10 1.87 22.65
C GLY A 168 4.72 2.56 22.63
N THR A 169 3.68 1.83 22.24
CA THR A 169 2.30 2.32 22.25
C THR A 169 1.80 2.61 23.68
N VAL A 170 2.06 1.71 24.63
CA VAL A 170 1.71 1.92 26.05
C VAL A 170 2.42 3.16 26.62
N GLN A 171 3.74 3.28 26.40
CA GLN A 171 4.53 4.42 26.86
C GLN A 171 3.97 5.74 26.32
N ARG A 172 3.63 5.78 25.02
CA ARG A 172 2.99 6.93 24.37
C ARG A 172 1.65 7.26 25.01
N GLY A 173 0.81 6.24 25.24
CA GLY A 173 -0.52 6.40 25.84
C GLY A 173 -0.47 6.94 27.28
N ILE A 174 0.42 6.40 28.11
CA ILE A 174 0.66 6.88 29.49
C ILE A 174 1.14 8.34 29.47
N SER A 175 2.13 8.65 28.63
CA SER A 175 2.72 9.99 28.53
C SER A 175 1.69 11.04 28.09
N ASN A 176 0.80 10.67 27.17
CA ASN A 176 -0.25 11.54 26.64
C ASN A 176 -1.54 11.54 27.49
N LYS A 177 -1.61 10.78 28.59
CA LYS A 177 -2.77 10.68 29.49
C LYS A 177 -4.09 10.42 28.74
N ILE A 178 -4.05 9.49 27.80
CA ILE A 178 -5.21 9.20 26.93
C ILE A 178 -6.41 8.66 27.72
N ASP A 179 -7.62 9.01 27.28
CA ASP A 179 -8.87 8.53 27.88
C ASP A 179 -9.22 7.08 27.47
N GLU A 180 -10.29 6.52 28.05
CA GLU A 180 -10.69 5.13 27.80
C GLU A 180 -11.12 4.84 26.35
N ASP A 181 -11.69 5.81 25.64
CA ASP A 181 -12.11 5.61 24.25
C ASP A 181 -10.90 5.68 23.31
N GLN A 182 -9.96 6.57 23.58
CA GLN A 182 -8.66 6.60 22.91
C GLN A 182 -7.90 5.29 23.13
N LYS A 183 -7.88 4.73 24.35
CA LYS A 183 -7.26 3.42 24.64
C LYS A 183 -7.88 2.29 23.82
N LYS A 184 -9.21 2.29 23.65
CA LYS A 184 -9.93 1.30 22.82
C LYS A 184 -9.56 1.44 21.35
N ILE A 185 -9.50 2.65 20.83
CA ILE A 185 -9.15 2.87 19.41
C ILE A 185 -7.69 2.48 19.16
N GLU A 186 -6.78 2.88 20.05
CA GLU A 186 -5.35 2.64 19.90
C GLU A 186 -5.00 1.14 19.96
N ARG A 187 -5.60 0.37 20.88
CA ARG A 187 -5.31 -1.07 20.96
C ARG A 187 -5.73 -1.81 19.68
N GLU A 188 -6.86 -1.42 19.06
CA GLU A 188 -7.34 -2.06 17.84
C GLU A 188 -6.42 -1.71 16.67
N ARG A 189 -6.01 -0.43 16.55
CA ARG A 189 -5.05 0.01 15.53
C ARG A 189 -3.68 -0.63 15.69
N LEU A 190 -3.20 -0.78 16.93
CA LEU A 190 -1.96 -1.49 17.24
C LEU A 190 -2.03 -2.94 16.78
N TYR A 191 -3.14 -3.63 17.11
CA TYR A 191 -3.36 -4.99 16.63
C TYR A 191 -3.41 -5.06 15.10
N GLU A 192 -4.15 -4.17 14.43
CA GLU A 192 -4.20 -4.12 12.96
C GLU A 192 -2.82 -3.88 12.33
N PHE A 193 -2.02 -2.98 12.90
CA PHE A 193 -0.66 -2.71 12.45
C PHE A 193 0.23 -3.95 12.56
N ILE A 194 0.22 -4.61 13.73
CA ILE A 194 0.99 -5.85 13.97
C ILE A 194 0.49 -6.98 13.06
N LEU A 195 -0.83 -7.16 12.96
CA LEU A 195 -1.44 -8.20 12.14
C LEU A 195 -1.03 -8.01 10.69
N HIS A 196 -1.20 -6.82 10.09
CA HIS A 196 -0.79 -6.58 8.71
C HIS A 196 0.72 -6.71 8.52
N GLY A 197 1.52 -6.40 9.54
CA GLY A 197 2.96 -6.64 9.56
C GLY A 197 3.34 -8.12 9.60
N LEU A 198 2.48 -9.03 10.05
CA LEU A 198 2.70 -10.48 10.11
C LEU A 198 1.88 -11.27 9.09
N TYR A 199 0.83 -10.67 8.52
CA TYR A 199 -0.13 -11.35 7.66
C TYR A 199 0.53 -11.91 6.40
N ALA A 200 0.20 -13.15 6.05
CA ALA A 200 0.67 -13.80 4.83
C ALA A 200 0.25 -13.06 3.54
N GLY A 201 -0.71 -12.13 3.62
CA GLY A 201 -1.10 -11.21 2.54
C GLY A 201 0.02 -10.29 2.05
N PHE A 202 1.09 -10.11 2.84
CA PHE A 202 2.41 -9.81 2.31
C PHE A 202 3.16 -11.12 2.17
N LYS A 203 3.07 -11.76 0.99
CA LYS A 203 3.82 -12.96 0.66
C LYS A 203 5.31 -12.72 0.97
N ASN A 204 5.84 -13.25 2.07
CA ASN A 204 7.29 -13.36 2.29
C ASN A 204 7.88 -14.47 1.41
N ASN A 205 7.51 -14.54 0.13
CA ASN A 205 8.38 -15.15 -0.86
C ASN A 205 9.48 -14.12 -1.16
N LYS A 206 10.44 -14.04 -0.23
CA LYS A 206 11.83 -13.83 -0.59
C LYS A 206 12.15 -14.92 -1.63
N VAL A 207 12.36 -14.61 -2.90
CA VAL A 207 12.86 -13.37 -3.46
C VAL A 207 11.88 -12.91 -4.52
N LEU A 208 11.61 -11.59 -4.56
CA LEU A 208 11.00 -10.85 -5.67
C LEU A 208 10.42 -11.80 -6.75
N PRO A 209 9.09 -12.03 -6.84
CA PRO A 209 8.54 -13.20 -7.54
C PRO A 209 8.90 -13.32 -9.04
N LEU A 210 9.48 -12.27 -9.62
CA LEU A 210 10.01 -12.21 -10.97
C LEU A 210 11.53 -11.98 -10.99
N LYS A 211 12.24 -12.36 -9.92
CA LYS A 211 13.69 -12.26 -9.82
C LYS A 211 14.34 -13.02 -10.96
N ASP A 212 15.37 -12.41 -11.54
CA ASP A 212 16.12 -12.91 -12.68
C ASP A 212 15.29 -13.10 -13.95
N LYS A 213 14.00 -12.71 -13.94
CA LYS A 213 13.15 -12.69 -15.14
C LYS A 213 13.34 -11.41 -15.92
N SER A 214 13.56 -11.55 -17.22
CA SER A 214 13.67 -10.47 -18.19
C SER A 214 12.36 -10.36 -18.97
N ILE A 215 11.63 -9.26 -18.79
CA ILE A 215 10.27 -9.11 -19.32
C ILE A 215 10.23 -7.96 -20.33
N VAL A 216 9.76 -8.26 -21.54
CA VAL A 216 9.55 -7.27 -22.60
C VAL A 216 8.12 -6.76 -22.57
N ILE A 217 7.95 -5.44 -22.54
CA ILE A 217 6.63 -4.80 -22.66
C ILE A 217 6.59 -3.90 -23.91
N THR A 218 5.56 -4.07 -24.73
CA THR A 218 5.48 -3.45 -26.07
C THR A 218 4.73 -2.11 -26.13
N ARG A 219 4.33 -1.55 -24.98
CA ARG A 219 3.64 -0.26 -24.90
C ARG A 219 4.57 0.93 -25.13
N THR A 220 3.99 2.11 -25.40
CA THR A 220 4.74 3.37 -25.47
C THR A 220 5.48 3.66 -24.15
N VAL A 221 6.63 4.35 -24.23
CA VAL A 221 7.47 4.65 -23.06
C VAL A 221 6.66 5.36 -21.96
N GLU A 222 5.80 6.31 -22.32
CA GLU A 222 4.97 7.05 -21.37
C GLU A 222 3.91 6.19 -20.68
N GLN A 223 3.31 5.24 -21.39
CA GLN A 223 2.28 4.34 -20.84
C GLN A 223 2.88 3.18 -20.05
N SER A 224 4.16 2.87 -20.27
CA SER A 224 4.84 1.77 -19.60
C SER A 224 5.31 2.10 -18.17
N ARG A 225 5.43 3.37 -17.77
CA ARG A 225 6.06 3.74 -16.48
C ARG A 225 5.42 3.08 -15.25
N GLU A 226 4.09 3.09 -15.17
CA GLU A 226 3.34 2.46 -14.06
C GLU A 226 3.57 0.94 -14.05
N SER A 227 3.41 0.27 -15.20
CA SER A 227 3.58 -1.17 -15.36
C SER A 227 5.03 -1.63 -15.13
N THR A 228 5.99 -0.88 -15.66
CA THR A 228 7.43 -1.12 -15.49
C THR A 228 7.81 -1.00 -14.03
N SER A 229 7.33 0.03 -13.32
CA SER A 229 7.61 0.19 -11.90
C SER A 229 7.02 -0.97 -11.09
N ALA A 230 5.80 -1.41 -11.41
CA ALA A 230 5.17 -2.55 -10.76
C ALA A 230 5.97 -3.85 -10.94
N LEU A 231 6.34 -4.21 -12.17
CA LEU A 231 7.14 -5.41 -12.47
C LEU A 231 8.57 -5.33 -11.88
N THR A 232 9.20 -4.15 -11.89
CA THR A 232 10.53 -3.94 -11.30
C THR A 232 10.50 -4.11 -9.78
N ARG A 233 9.46 -3.63 -9.09
CA ARG A 233 9.26 -3.87 -7.64
C ARG A 233 9.10 -5.36 -7.32
N LEU A 234 8.69 -6.17 -8.30
CA LEU A 234 8.59 -7.61 -8.21
C LEU A 234 9.88 -8.33 -8.66
N GLY A 235 10.96 -7.60 -8.97
CA GLY A 235 12.31 -8.10 -9.30
C GLY A 235 12.59 -8.39 -10.76
N ALA A 236 11.65 -8.13 -11.66
CA ALA A 236 11.88 -8.32 -13.07
C ALA A 236 12.84 -7.27 -13.63
N LYS A 237 13.72 -7.68 -14.54
CA LYS A 237 14.41 -6.78 -15.46
C LYS A 237 13.46 -6.44 -16.61
N VAL A 238 12.90 -5.24 -16.59
CA VAL A 238 11.91 -4.83 -17.61
C VAL A 238 12.61 -4.17 -18.81
N ILE A 239 12.35 -4.70 -20.00
CA ILE A 239 12.76 -4.13 -21.29
C ILE A 239 11.53 -3.48 -21.92
N VAL A 240 11.49 -2.16 -21.89
CA VAL A 240 10.46 -1.42 -22.63
C VAL A 240 10.84 -1.42 -24.10
N PHE A 241 9.97 -1.93 -24.97
CA PHE A 241 10.17 -1.94 -26.42
C PHE A 241 8.96 -1.28 -27.09
N PRO A 242 8.97 0.05 -27.29
CA PRO A 242 7.81 0.73 -27.87
C PRO A 242 7.59 0.26 -29.31
N THR A 243 6.37 -0.15 -29.63
CA THR A 243 5.96 -0.54 -31.00
C THR A 243 5.11 0.52 -31.69
N LEU A 244 4.88 1.63 -30.99
CA LEU A 244 4.14 2.79 -31.43
C LEU A 244 4.83 4.04 -30.91
N GLU A 245 4.78 5.09 -31.72
CA GLU A 245 5.28 6.42 -31.37
C GLU A 245 4.18 7.45 -31.61
N ILE A 246 4.08 8.40 -30.68
CA ILE A 246 3.22 9.57 -30.83
C ILE A 246 4.07 10.64 -31.51
N VAL A 247 3.69 10.99 -32.73
CA VAL A 247 4.37 12.00 -33.55
C VAL A 247 3.46 13.19 -33.81
N PRO A 248 4.01 14.37 -34.15
CA PRO A 248 3.21 15.49 -34.63
C PRO A 248 2.25 15.10 -35.77
N PRO A 249 1.15 15.83 -35.98
CA PRO A 249 0.26 15.59 -37.11
C PRO A 249 1.00 15.89 -38.42
N SER A 250 0.47 15.38 -39.54
CA SER A 250 1.04 15.67 -40.87
C SER A 250 0.94 17.14 -41.26
N SER A 251 0.00 17.88 -40.66
CA SER A 251 -0.14 19.33 -40.80
C SER A 251 -0.73 19.91 -39.51
N TRP A 252 -0.23 21.08 -39.11
CA TRP A 252 -0.75 21.89 -38.00
C TRP A 252 -1.76 22.95 -38.46
N GLU A 253 -1.97 23.14 -39.76
CA GLU A 253 -2.77 24.24 -40.32
C GLU A 253 -4.17 24.37 -39.69
N GLY A 254 -4.87 23.24 -39.49
CA GLY A 254 -6.19 23.23 -38.86
C GLY A 254 -6.13 23.63 -37.38
N PHE A 255 -5.08 23.24 -36.66
CA PHE A 255 -4.85 23.66 -35.29
C PHE A 255 -4.53 25.15 -35.22
N ASP A 256 -3.56 25.61 -36.01
CA ASP A 256 -3.09 26.99 -36.01
C ASP A 256 -4.22 27.97 -36.37
N THR A 257 -5.07 27.60 -37.32
CA THR A 257 -6.26 28.39 -37.69
C THR A 257 -7.18 28.67 -36.50
N VAL A 258 -7.32 27.70 -35.58
CA VAL A 258 -8.14 27.82 -34.38
C VAL A 258 -7.34 28.50 -33.27
N ALA A 259 -6.08 28.12 -33.09
CA ALA A 259 -5.20 28.60 -32.03
C ALA A 259 -4.90 30.10 -32.15
N LEU A 260 -4.79 30.65 -33.37
CA LEU A 260 -4.59 32.08 -33.62
C LEU A 260 -5.83 32.94 -33.31
N LYS A 261 -6.97 32.33 -32.97
CA LYS A 261 -8.20 33.02 -32.56
C LYS A 261 -8.73 32.43 -31.25
N PRO A 262 -7.94 32.45 -30.16
CA PRO A 262 -8.30 31.75 -28.92
C PRO A 262 -9.57 32.32 -28.27
N ASP A 263 -9.82 33.63 -28.43
CA ASP A 263 -11.03 34.30 -27.92
C ASP A 263 -12.34 33.81 -28.57
N ALA A 264 -12.26 33.14 -29.72
CA ALA A 264 -13.43 32.58 -30.40
C ALA A 264 -13.80 31.19 -29.88
N ILE A 265 -13.05 30.62 -28.94
CA ILE A 265 -13.27 29.27 -28.39
C ILE A 265 -14.13 29.37 -27.13
N ASP A 266 -15.27 28.68 -27.09
CA ASP A 266 -16.09 28.60 -25.88
C ASP A 266 -15.75 27.37 -25.03
N PHE A 267 -15.39 26.26 -25.68
CA PHE A 267 -15.09 24.98 -25.02
C PHE A 267 -13.85 24.30 -25.62
N ILE A 268 -13.05 23.65 -24.77
CA ILE A 268 -11.96 22.77 -25.21
C ILE A 268 -12.16 21.39 -24.61
N ILE A 269 -12.11 20.34 -25.44
CA ILE A 269 -12.32 18.97 -24.98
C ILE A 269 -11.08 18.11 -25.26
N PHE A 270 -10.41 17.69 -24.18
CA PHE A 270 -9.28 16.78 -24.24
C PHE A 270 -9.73 15.33 -24.02
N THR A 271 -9.61 14.53 -25.07
CA THR A 271 -9.93 13.09 -25.05
C THR A 271 -8.76 12.21 -24.62
N SER A 272 -7.54 12.75 -24.63
CA SER A 272 -6.32 12.00 -24.27
C SER A 272 -5.24 12.90 -23.70
N ALA A 273 -4.40 12.35 -22.83
CA ALA A 273 -3.21 13.02 -22.31
C ALA A 273 -2.23 13.48 -23.40
N HIS A 274 -2.12 12.72 -24.50
CA HIS A 274 -1.26 13.11 -25.63
C HIS A 274 -1.78 14.36 -26.34
N ALA A 275 -3.10 14.51 -26.48
CA ALA A 275 -3.69 15.71 -27.06
C ALA A 275 -3.37 16.95 -26.23
N VAL A 276 -3.38 16.85 -24.88
CA VAL A 276 -3.02 17.96 -23.98
C VAL A 276 -1.57 18.39 -24.19
N LYS A 277 -0.64 17.42 -24.26
CA LYS A 277 0.80 17.70 -24.45
C LYS A 277 1.06 18.41 -25.77
N MET A 278 0.48 17.90 -26.85
CA MET A 278 0.67 18.43 -28.19
C MET A 278 -0.01 19.78 -28.38
N PHE A 279 -1.19 19.97 -27.76
CA PHE A 279 -1.84 21.26 -27.67
C PHE A 279 -0.92 22.29 -27.00
N ASN A 280 -0.38 21.97 -25.82
CA ASN A 280 0.47 22.90 -25.07
C ASN A 280 1.76 23.22 -25.85
N LEU A 281 2.42 22.19 -26.37
CA LEU A 281 3.62 22.34 -27.19
C LEU A 281 3.38 23.29 -28.37
N ARG A 282 2.27 23.12 -29.10
CA ARG A 282 2.00 23.94 -30.27
C ARG A 282 1.62 25.38 -29.90
N PHE A 283 0.88 25.60 -28.81
CA PHE A 283 0.60 26.95 -28.33
C PHE A 283 1.88 27.69 -27.90
N GLU A 284 2.81 27.00 -27.23
CA GLU A 284 4.13 27.54 -26.88
C GLU A 284 4.95 27.87 -28.15
N GLU A 285 4.95 27.02 -29.17
CA GLU A 285 5.64 27.27 -30.45
C GLU A 285 5.05 28.45 -31.23
N LEU A 286 3.74 28.68 -31.13
CA LEU A 286 3.05 29.79 -31.81
C LEU A 286 3.18 31.11 -31.05
N ASP A 287 3.67 31.09 -29.80
CA ASP A 287 3.72 32.25 -28.91
C ASP A 287 2.34 32.92 -28.74
N VAL A 288 1.30 32.09 -28.58
CA VAL A 288 -0.09 32.57 -28.39
C VAL A 288 -0.55 32.27 -26.98
N ASP A 289 -0.89 33.32 -26.24
CA ASP A 289 -1.52 33.19 -24.94
C ASP A 289 -3.00 32.86 -25.07
N ILE A 290 -3.44 31.83 -24.35
CA ILE A 290 -4.83 31.44 -24.25
C ILE A 290 -5.40 31.81 -22.89
N ASN A 291 -6.44 32.62 -22.87
CA ASN A 291 -7.13 32.99 -21.63
C ASN A 291 -8.22 31.95 -21.30
N PHE A 292 -7.93 31.09 -20.32
CA PHE A 292 -8.87 30.06 -19.89
C PHE A 292 -10.06 30.57 -19.05
N ASP A 293 -10.06 31.82 -18.58
CA ASP A 293 -11.16 32.36 -17.76
C ASP A 293 -12.50 32.41 -18.52
N LYS A 294 -12.43 32.46 -19.86
CA LYS A 294 -13.59 32.50 -20.75
C LYS A 294 -13.89 31.15 -21.40
N ILE A 295 -13.06 30.14 -21.16
CA ILE A 295 -13.10 28.85 -21.88
C ILE A 295 -13.43 27.72 -20.91
N LYS A 296 -14.48 26.96 -21.21
CA LYS A 296 -14.78 25.74 -20.44
C LYS A 296 -13.95 24.57 -20.96
N VAL A 297 -12.98 24.15 -20.16
CA VAL A 297 -12.14 22.99 -20.47
C VAL A 297 -12.71 21.71 -19.88
N ILE A 298 -12.77 20.67 -20.71
CA ILE A 298 -13.27 19.34 -20.36
C ILE A 298 -12.14 18.32 -20.56
N ALA A 299 -11.92 17.49 -19.55
CA ALA A 299 -11.05 16.32 -19.66
C ALA A 299 -11.92 15.06 -19.54
N VAL A 300 -11.85 14.16 -20.52
CA VAL A 300 -12.73 12.96 -20.55
C VAL A 300 -12.52 12.04 -19.36
N GLY A 301 -11.33 12.04 -18.75
CA GLY A 301 -11.08 11.24 -17.55
C GLY A 301 -9.94 11.77 -16.69
N ASN A 302 -9.82 11.18 -15.50
CA ASN A 302 -8.89 11.62 -14.46
C ASN A 302 -7.43 11.67 -14.91
N LYS A 303 -6.98 10.71 -15.74
CA LYS A 303 -5.61 10.72 -16.29
C LYS A 303 -5.35 11.94 -17.19
N THR A 304 -6.30 12.28 -18.05
CA THR A 304 -6.19 13.47 -18.92
C THR A 304 -6.21 14.75 -18.07
N SER A 305 -7.10 14.82 -17.07
CA SER A 305 -7.19 15.97 -16.15
C SER A 305 -5.89 16.22 -15.38
N ALA A 306 -5.25 15.15 -14.89
CA ALA A 306 -3.95 15.25 -14.22
C ALA A 306 -2.85 15.85 -15.14
N VAL A 307 -2.88 15.54 -16.44
CA VAL A 307 -1.95 16.13 -17.41
C VAL A 307 -2.29 17.59 -17.66
N CYS A 308 -3.56 17.97 -17.81
CA CYS A 308 -3.96 19.38 -17.91
C CYS A 308 -3.42 20.21 -16.75
N LYS A 309 -3.59 19.72 -15.51
CA LYS A 309 -3.09 20.37 -14.30
C LYS A 309 -1.57 20.60 -14.32
N LYS A 310 -0.81 19.65 -14.86
CA LYS A 310 0.65 19.76 -14.98
C LYS A 310 1.08 20.94 -15.89
N TYR A 311 0.29 21.21 -16.93
CA TYR A 311 0.52 22.31 -17.87
C TYR A 311 -0.22 23.60 -17.48
N GLY A 312 -0.77 23.69 -16.27
CA GLY A 312 -1.51 24.88 -15.83
C GLY A 312 -2.87 25.08 -16.51
N ILE A 313 -3.38 24.07 -17.23
CA ILE A 313 -4.68 24.14 -17.91
C ILE A 313 -5.80 23.80 -16.91
N PRO A 314 -6.73 24.72 -16.59
CA PRO A 314 -7.77 24.50 -15.60
C PRO A 314 -8.88 23.62 -16.16
N VAL A 315 -9.09 22.43 -15.59
CA VAL A 315 -10.18 21.53 -15.98
C VAL A 315 -11.44 21.86 -15.21
N HIS A 316 -12.50 22.21 -15.92
CA HIS A 316 -13.78 22.65 -15.36
C HIS A 316 -14.78 21.50 -15.23
N ILE A 317 -14.73 20.53 -16.16
CA ILE A 317 -15.67 19.42 -16.21
C ILE A 317 -14.91 18.12 -16.45
N ILE A 318 -15.25 17.10 -15.66
CA ILE A 318 -14.91 15.70 -15.90
C ILE A 318 -16.26 14.94 -15.92
N PRO A 319 -16.60 14.21 -17.00
CA PRO A 319 -17.85 13.46 -17.06
C PRO A 319 -17.81 12.26 -16.10
N GLU A 320 -18.98 11.81 -15.65
CA GLU A 320 -19.09 10.62 -14.78
C GLU A 320 -18.74 9.34 -15.56
N LYS A 321 -19.13 9.28 -16.83
CA LYS A 321 -18.73 8.25 -17.79
C LYS A 321 -17.55 8.76 -18.61
N PHE A 322 -16.39 8.11 -18.53
CA PHE A 322 -15.17 8.51 -19.26
C PHE A 322 -15.21 8.11 -20.74
N SER A 323 -16.26 8.52 -21.45
CA SER A 323 -16.53 8.17 -22.85
C SER A 323 -17.04 9.37 -23.65
N ALA A 324 -17.12 9.22 -24.97
CA ALA A 324 -17.70 10.25 -25.85
C ALA A 324 -19.15 10.57 -25.46
N GLU A 325 -19.94 9.53 -25.20
CA GLU A 325 -21.34 9.62 -24.77
C GLU A 325 -21.45 10.34 -23.43
N GLY A 326 -20.57 10.04 -22.47
CA GLY A 326 -20.54 10.72 -21.18
C GLY A 326 -20.25 12.21 -21.27
N VAL A 327 -19.41 12.62 -22.21
CA VAL A 327 -19.16 14.05 -22.49
C VAL A 327 -20.40 14.71 -23.08
N VAL A 328 -21.02 14.09 -24.10
CA VAL A 328 -22.24 14.61 -24.73
C VAL A 328 -23.37 14.73 -23.71
N GLU A 329 -23.58 13.71 -22.89
CA GLU A 329 -24.57 13.70 -21.79
C GLU A 329 -24.32 14.82 -20.78
N LYS A 330 -23.06 15.07 -20.42
CA LYS A 330 -22.72 16.15 -19.49
C LYS A 330 -22.90 17.53 -20.13
N LEU A 331 -22.57 17.67 -21.41
CA LEU A 331 -22.61 18.93 -22.13
C LEU A 331 -24.01 19.30 -22.65
N SER A 332 -24.94 18.34 -22.77
CA SER A 332 -26.35 18.62 -23.11
C SER A 332 -27.08 19.51 -22.11
N ARG A 333 -26.53 19.63 -20.88
CA ARG A 333 -27.03 20.56 -19.84
C ARG A 333 -26.64 22.01 -20.09
N PHE A 334 -25.81 22.29 -21.10
CA PHE A 334 -25.40 23.63 -21.50
C PHE A 334 -26.08 24.01 -22.81
N ASN A 335 -26.30 25.31 -23.01
CA ASN A 335 -26.67 25.81 -24.33
C ASN A 335 -25.45 25.83 -25.23
N LEU A 336 -25.33 24.84 -26.11
CA LEU A 336 -24.24 24.71 -27.07
C LEU A 336 -24.54 25.36 -28.43
N LYS A 337 -25.75 25.91 -28.62
CA LYS A 337 -26.12 26.53 -29.88
C LYS A 337 -25.14 27.67 -30.24
N ASP A 338 -24.57 27.56 -31.44
CA ASP A 338 -23.60 28.51 -32.01
C ASP A 338 -22.28 28.63 -31.21
N LYS A 339 -22.04 27.72 -30.24
CA LYS A 339 -20.82 27.69 -29.43
C LYS A 339 -19.69 26.95 -30.12
N VAL A 340 -18.50 27.52 -30.09
CA VAL A 340 -17.31 26.93 -30.72
C VAL A 340 -16.66 25.94 -29.77
N VAL A 341 -16.60 24.68 -30.18
CA VAL A 341 -16.00 23.59 -29.41
C VAL A 341 -14.74 23.11 -30.11
N PHE A 342 -13.60 23.31 -29.46
CA PHE A 342 -12.31 22.86 -29.94
C PHE A 342 -11.98 21.47 -29.39
N ILE A 343 -11.69 20.51 -30.29
CA ILE A 343 -11.39 19.12 -29.93
C ILE A 343 -10.03 18.72 -30.52
N PRO A 344 -8.92 18.97 -29.79
CA PRO A 344 -7.61 18.41 -30.12
C PRO A 344 -7.64 16.88 -29.97
N ARG A 345 -7.33 16.15 -31.05
CA ARG A 345 -7.48 14.68 -31.09
C ARG A 345 -6.38 13.99 -31.90
N SER A 346 -6.38 12.66 -31.90
CA SER A 346 -5.59 11.87 -32.84
C SER A 346 -6.14 12.00 -34.26
N ALA A 347 -5.27 11.85 -35.26
CA ALA A 347 -5.66 11.81 -36.68
C ALA A 347 -6.69 10.72 -37.03
N ILE A 348 -6.73 9.62 -36.27
CA ILE A 348 -7.66 8.49 -36.47
C ILE A 348 -8.74 8.48 -35.38
N GLY A 349 -9.03 9.63 -34.77
CA GLY A 349 -10.01 9.67 -33.71
C GLY A 349 -11.42 9.44 -34.25
N LYS A 350 -12.29 8.81 -33.44
CA LYS A 350 -13.65 8.47 -33.84
C LYS A 350 -14.63 9.67 -33.89
N GLU A 351 -15.64 9.61 -34.75
CA GLU A 351 -16.53 10.73 -35.05
C GLU A 351 -17.73 10.89 -34.08
N GLU A 352 -17.95 9.98 -33.12
CA GLU A 352 -19.14 10.01 -32.27
C GLU A 352 -19.19 11.28 -31.38
N LEU A 353 -18.05 11.70 -30.83
CA LEU A 353 -17.99 12.90 -29.99
C LEU A 353 -18.22 14.20 -30.79
N PRO A 354 -17.51 14.48 -31.90
CA PRO A 354 -17.82 15.61 -32.77
C PRO A 354 -19.30 15.65 -33.20
N ARG A 355 -19.84 14.54 -33.72
CA ARG A 355 -21.22 14.46 -34.20
C ARG A 355 -22.22 14.71 -33.08
N GLY A 356 -22.06 14.04 -31.94
CA GLY A 356 -22.99 14.19 -30.82
C GLY A 356 -23.05 15.61 -30.24
N LEU A 357 -21.95 16.38 -30.32
CA LEU A 357 -21.95 17.79 -29.92
C LEU A 357 -22.50 18.71 -31.02
N GLN A 358 -22.27 18.37 -32.29
CA GLN A 358 -22.86 19.08 -33.42
C GLN A 358 -24.39 18.97 -33.43
N ASP A 359 -24.94 17.80 -33.08
CA ASP A 359 -26.39 17.57 -32.93
C ASP A 359 -27.01 18.44 -31.83
N LEU A 360 -26.21 18.88 -30.86
CA LEU A 360 -26.60 19.85 -29.82
C LEU A 360 -26.45 21.32 -30.26
N GLY A 361 -26.09 21.57 -31.53
CA GLY A 361 -25.96 22.90 -32.12
C GLY A 361 -24.59 23.56 -32.00
N ALA A 362 -23.55 22.82 -31.56
CA ALA A 362 -22.20 23.34 -31.45
C ALA A 362 -21.48 23.45 -32.80
N ILE A 363 -20.61 24.45 -32.93
CA ILE A 363 -19.67 24.61 -34.04
C ILE A 363 -18.39 23.86 -33.71
N ILE A 364 -18.20 22.69 -34.31
CA ILE A 364 -17.06 21.81 -33.98
C ILE A 364 -15.80 22.20 -34.75
N LYS A 365 -14.71 22.39 -34.00
CA LYS A 365 -13.34 22.50 -34.50
C LYS A 365 -12.56 21.28 -34.03
N SER A 366 -12.72 20.16 -34.74
CA SER A 366 -12.01 18.92 -34.41
C SER A 366 -10.74 18.82 -35.25
N VAL A 367 -9.57 18.83 -34.61
CA VAL A 367 -8.29 18.91 -35.32
C VAL A 367 -7.31 17.84 -34.86
N PRO A 368 -6.56 17.21 -35.77
CA PRO A 368 -5.49 16.30 -35.42
C PRO A 368 -4.32 17.08 -34.80
N VAL A 369 -3.89 16.68 -33.61
CA VAL A 369 -2.71 17.25 -32.93
C VAL A 369 -1.62 16.21 -32.69
N TYR A 370 -1.88 14.95 -33.05
CA TYR A 370 -0.86 13.93 -33.13
C TYR A 370 -1.30 12.81 -34.07
N ASN A 371 -0.30 12.07 -34.54
CA ASN A 371 -0.49 10.80 -35.19
C ASN A 371 0.16 9.68 -34.38
N VAL A 372 -0.29 8.46 -34.63
CA VAL A 372 0.31 7.25 -34.10
C VAL A 372 1.04 6.57 -35.25
N SER A 373 2.35 6.40 -35.13
CA SER A 373 3.19 5.80 -36.17
C SER A 373 4.06 4.69 -35.60
N LEU A 374 4.73 3.93 -36.49
CA LEU A 374 5.81 3.06 -36.07
C LEU A 374 7.00 3.92 -35.63
N PRO A 375 7.71 3.57 -34.55
CA PRO A 375 8.90 4.29 -34.14
C PRO A 375 9.99 4.19 -35.20
N THR A 376 10.74 5.28 -35.37
CA THR A 376 11.89 5.30 -36.28
C THR A 376 13.00 4.39 -35.78
N LYS A 377 13.82 3.83 -36.68
CA LYS A 377 14.98 2.98 -36.30
C LYS A 377 15.93 3.68 -35.32
N GLU A 378 16.04 5.01 -35.42
CA GLU A 378 16.84 5.83 -34.51
C GLU A 378 16.25 5.85 -33.09
N ASN A 379 14.94 6.09 -32.96
CA ASN A 379 14.24 6.18 -31.68
C ASN A 379 14.26 4.86 -30.89
N ILE A 380 14.22 3.71 -31.58
CA ILE A 380 14.29 2.38 -30.94
C ILE A 380 15.68 1.73 -30.98
N LYS A 381 16.72 2.42 -31.47
CA LYS A 381 18.08 1.84 -31.59
C LYS A 381 18.57 1.27 -30.26
N LYS A 382 18.37 2.00 -29.16
CA LYS A 382 18.70 1.56 -27.80
C LYS A 382 17.86 0.36 -27.36
N ASN A 383 16.56 0.38 -27.63
CA ASN A 383 15.62 -0.68 -27.26
C ASN A 383 15.94 -1.99 -28.00
N ILE A 384 16.32 -1.93 -29.28
CA ILE A 384 16.80 -3.07 -30.05
C ILE A 384 18.06 -3.66 -29.42
N GLY A 385 19.02 -2.82 -29.01
CA GLY A 385 20.23 -3.28 -28.31
C GLY A 385 19.93 -3.98 -26.99
N LEU A 386 19.02 -3.43 -26.19
CA LEU A 386 18.56 -4.03 -24.93
C LEU A 386 17.83 -5.35 -25.15
N LEU A 387 16.99 -5.44 -26.18
CA LEU A 387 16.28 -6.67 -26.51
C LEU A 387 17.23 -7.79 -26.91
N LYS A 388 18.20 -7.51 -27.80
CA LYS A 388 19.19 -8.49 -28.28
C LYS A 388 20.12 -9.00 -27.17
N SER A 389 20.54 -8.12 -26.26
CA SER A 389 21.43 -8.47 -25.14
C SER A 389 20.69 -9.03 -23.92
N GLY A 390 19.39 -8.77 -23.81
CA GLY A 390 18.63 -8.93 -22.59
C GLY A 390 18.04 -10.32 -22.33
N LYS A 391 18.14 -11.25 -23.29
CA LYS A 391 17.57 -12.62 -23.24
C LYS A 391 16.21 -12.66 -22.53
N PRO A 392 15.14 -12.19 -23.16
CA PRO A 392 13.81 -12.16 -22.55
C PRO A 392 13.32 -13.54 -22.14
N ASP A 393 12.65 -13.65 -21.00
CA ASP A 393 11.86 -14.81 -20.60
C ASP A 393 10.41 -14.67 -21.09
N LEU A 394 9.88 -13.44 -21.05
CA LEU A 394 8.46 -13.15 -21.31
C LEU A 394 8.27 -11.94 -22.23
N TYR A 395 7.34 -12.06 -23.17
CA TYR A 395 6.83 -10.94 -23.97
C TYR A 395 5.38 -10.61 -23.62
N ILE A 396 5.12 -9.35 -23.29
CA ILE A 396 3.79 -8.82 -23.00
C ILE A 396 3.27 -7.99 -24.17
N PHE A 397 2.10 -8.39 -24.69
CA PHE A 397 1.35 -7.64 -25.71
C PHE A 397 0.00 -7.18 -25.17
N THR A 398 -0.29 -5.89 -25.34
CA THR A 398 -1.51 -5.26 -24.81
C THR A 398 -2.54 -4.92 -25.88
N SER A 399 -2.24 -5.16 -27.15
CA SER A 399 -3.19 -5.07 -28.25
C SER A 399 -2.71 -5.90 -29.45
N PRO A 400 -3.60 -6.28 -30.38
CA PRO A 400 -3.20 -6.89 -31.65
C PRO A 400 -2.15 -6.07 -32.41
N SER A 401 -2.34 -4.74 -32.47
CA SER A 401 -1.42 -3.84 -33.16
C SER A 401 -0.03 -3.82 -32.55
N THR A 402 0.11 -3.92 -31.23
CA THR A 402 1.44 -3.97 -30.59
C THR A 402 2.23 -5.22 -30.97
N PHE A 403 1.55 -6.34 -31.20
CA PHE A 403 2.17 -7.60 -31.63
C PHE A 403 2.57 -7.55 -33.12
N GLU A 404 1.66 -7.18 -34.01
CA GLU A 404 1.95 -7.10 -35.44
C GLU A 404 3.07 -6.08 -35.72
N ASN A 405 3.04 -4.92 -35.06
CA ASN A 405 4.10 -3.91 -35.18
C ASN A 405 5.44 -4.42 -34.65
N PHE A 406 5.45 -5.20 -33.58
CA PHE A 406 6.69 -5.82 -33.08
C PHE A 406 7.34 -6.71 -34.14
N LEU A 407 6.55 -7.56 -34.80
CA LEU A 407 7.02 -8.41 -35.90
C LEU A 407 7.56 -7.59 -37.07
N LEU A 408 6.84 -6.55 -37.48
CA LEU A 408 7.25 -5.66 -38.57
C LEU A 408 8.56 -4.92 -38.26
N ILE A 409 8.68 -4.36 -37.06
CA ILE A 409 9.86 -3.59 -36.63
C ILE A 409 11.12 -4.45 -36.61
N LEU A 410 11.00 -5.70 -36.15
CA LEU A 410 12.12 -6.64 -36.06
C LEU A 410 12.30 -7.49 -37.32
N ASP A 411 11.47 -7.27 -38.35
CA ASP A 411 11.43 -8.05 -39.59
C ASP A 411 11.30 -9.57 -39.37
N ILE A 412 10.48 -9.97 -38.40
CA ILE A 412 10.25 -11.38 -38.05
C ILE A 412 9.28 -11.98 -39.06
N LYS A 413 9.80 -12.80 -39.99
CA LYS A 413 8.98 -13.49 -41.01
C LYS A 413 8.20 -14.67 -40.45
N ASN A 414 8.78 -15.41 -39.50
CA ASN A 414 8.19 -16.59 -38.89
C ASN A 414 8.01 -16.38 -37.38
N ALA A 415 6.82 -15.92 -36.97
CA ALA A 415 6.54 -15.63 -35.57
C ALA A 415 6.58 -16.90 -34.69
N ALA A 416 6.06 -18.03 -35.18
CA ALA A 416 6.05 -19.29 -34.45
C ALA A 416 7.46 -19.77 -34.10
N GLU A 417 8.39 -19.65 -35.05
CA GLU A 417 9.79 -19.98 -34.83
C GLU A 417 10.47 -19.00 -33.86
N TYR A 418 10.21 -17.69 -34.02
CA TYR A 418 10.77 -16.67 -33.14
C TYR A 418 10.35 -16.87 -31.68
N PHE A 419 9.06 -17.15 -31.42
CA PHE A 419 8.50 -17.29 -30.07
C PHE A 419 8.60 -18.70 -29.48
N LYS A 420 9.18 -19.67 -30.19
CA LYS A 420 9.23 -21.08 -29.77
C LYS A 420 9.85 -21.31 -28.40
N SER A 421 10.78 -20.45 -27.98
CA SER A 421 11.52 -20.57 -26.71
C SER A 421 11.21 -19.45 -25.71
N TYR A 422 10.12 -18.71 -25.92
CA TYR A 422 9.74 -17.58 -25.07
C TYR A 422 8.31 -17.73 -24.57
N ASP A 423 8.06 -17.28 -23.35
CA ASP A 423 6.69 -17.14 -22.87
C ASP A 423 6.04 -15.92 -23.53
N VAL A 424 4.77 -16.04 -23.88
CA VAL A 424 3.98 -14.94 -24.45
C VAL A 424 2.73 -14.69 -23.62
N ALA A 425 2.55 -13.42 -23.24
CA ALA A 425 1.43 -12.93 -22.49
C ALA A 425 0.56 -11.98 -23.31
N ALA A 426 -0.75 -12.20 -23.28
CA ALA A 426 -1.75 -11.33 -23.88
C ALA A 426 -2.62 -10.69 -22.79
N ILE A 427 -2.91 -9.39 -22.90
CA ILE A 427 -3.78 -8.70 -21.94
C ILE A 427 -5.24 -9.20 -21.97
N GLY A 428 -5.69 -9.78 -23.08
CA GLY A 428 -7.07 -10.21 -23.28
C GLY A 428 -7.30 -10.94 -24.61
N PRO A 429 -8.56 -11.39 -24.85
CA PRO A 429 -8.89 -12.40 -25.86
C PRO A 429 -8.64 -11.96 -27.30
N THR A 430 -8.86 -10.69 -27.63
CA THR A 430 -8.61 -10.16 -28.98
C THR A 430 -7.12 -10.15 -29.32
N THR A 431 -6.27 -9.84 -28.34
CA THR A 431 -4.81 -9.89 -28.49
C THR A 431 -4.33 -11.32 -28.59
N LYS A 432 -4.87 -12.22 -27.76
CA LYS A 432 -4.58 -13.66 -27.81
C LYS A 432 -4.89 -14.24 -29.19
N ALA A 433 -6.07 -13.97 -29.74
CA ALA A 433 -6.48 -14.46 -31.06
C ALA A 433 -5.54 -13.97 -32.18
N ALA A 434 -5.08 -12.71 -32.12
CA ALA A 434 -4.14 -12.18 -33.10
C ALA A 434 -2.77 -12.88 -33.04
N ILE A 435 -2.29 -13.20 -31.85
CA ILE A 435 -1.04 -13.94 -31.62
C ILE A 435 -1.16 -15.38 -32.13
N GLU A 436 -2.23 -16.08 -31.74
CA GLU A 436 -2.47 -17.48 -32.11
C GLU A 436 -2.71 -17.66 -33.61
N LYS A 437 -3.27 -16.66 -34.30
CA LYS A 437 -3.40 -16.65 -35.77
C LYS A 437 -2.04 -16.75 -36.49
N LYS A 438 -0.95 -16.35 -35.85
CA LYS A 438 0.42 -16.50 -36.36
C LYS A 438 1.09 -17.78 -35.85
N ASN A 439 0.31 -18.74 -35.33
CA ASN A 439 0.77 -20.00 -34.75
C ASN A 439 1.69 -19.83 -33.54
N VAL A 440 1.54 -18.75 -32.77
CA VAL A 440 2.26 -18.51 -31.53
C VAL A 440 1.36 -18.87 -30.35
N THR A 441 1.86 -19.70 -29.42
CA THR A 441 1.13 -20.05 -28.20
C THR A 441 1.13 -18.88 -27.23
N VAL A 442 -0.04 -18.58 -26.64
CA VAL A 442 -0.15 -17.62 -25.53
C VAL A 442 -0.18 -18.38 -24.21
N ASN A 443 0.91 -18.28 -23.46
CA ASN A 443 1.11 -18.96 -22.17
C ASN A 443 0.27 -18.30 -21.06
N ILE A 444 0.11 -16.97 -21.11
CA ILE A 444 -0.45 -16.18 -20.01
C ILE A 444 -1.53 -15.25 -20.55
N MET A 445 -2.74 -15.36 -19.99
CA MET A 445 -3.81 -14.39 -20.18
C MET A 445 -4.57 -14.24 -18.85
N PRO A 446 -4.80 -13.02 -18.37
CA PRO A 446 -5.50 -12.81 -17.10
C PRO A 446 -7.01 -12.96 -17.26
N ASP A 447 -7.66 -13.27 -16.14
CA ASP A 447 -9.12 -13.36 -16.07
C ASP A 447 -9.76 -11.96 -16.06
N GLU A 448 -9.07 -10.98 -15.44
CA GLU A 448 -9.36 -9.55 -15.57
C GLU A 448 -8.42 -8.91 -16.61
N TYR A 449 -8.98 -8.29 -17.66
CA TYR A 449 -8.21 -7.70 -18.76
C TYR A 449 -7.57 -6.35 -18.42
N THR A 450 -6.85 -6.32 -17.29
CA THR A 450 -6.17 -5.16 -16.72
C THR A 450 -4.67 -5.47 -16.56
N ILE A 451 -3.84 -4.44 -16.42
CA ILE A 451 -2.40 -4.63 -16.17
C ILE A 451 -2.18 -5.36 -14.84
N ASP A 452 -2.94 -5.03 -13.81
CA ASP A 452 -2.81 -5.66 -12.50
C ASP A 452 -3.24 -7.14 -12.54
N GLY A 453 -4.35 -7.44 -13.23
CA GLY A 453 -4.77 -8.82 -13.51
C GLY A 453 -3.69 -9.60 -14.25
N LEU A 454 -3.07 -8.98 -15.26
CA LEU A 454 -1.96 -9.58 -16.00
C LEU A 454 -0.75 -9.88 -15.10
N ILE A 455 -0.34 -8.92 -14.26
CA ILE A 455 0.78 -9.11 -13.32
C ILE A 455 0.49 -10.26 -12.35
N HIS A 456 -0.72 -10.33 -11.79
CA HIS A 456 -1.11 -11.45 -10.91
C HIS A 456 -1.03 -12.79 -11.63
N LYS A 457 -1.48 -12.86 -12.89
CA LYS A 457 -1.41 -14.10 -13.67
C LYS A 457 0.03 -14.51 -13.98
N ILE A 458 0.91 -13.55 -14.30
CA ILE A 458 2.34 -13.79 -14.51
C ILE A 458 3.00 -14.35 -13.25
N ILE A 459 2.70 -13.75 -12.08
CA ILE A 459 3.22 -14.24 -10.79
C ILE A 459 2.75 -15.67 -10.54
N SER A 460 1.47 -15.96 -10.79
CA SER A 460 0.94 -17.32 -10.63
C SER A 460 1.68 -18.31 -11.54
N TYR A 461 1.87 -17.94 -12.81
CA TYR A 461 2.53 -18.78 -13.81
C TYR A 461 3.96 -19.17 -13.44
N TYR A 462 4.79 -18.23 -12.97
CA TYR A 462 6.18 -18.52 -12.60
C TYR A 462 6.37 -19.11 -11.20
N ASN A 463 5.32 -19.15 -10.38
CA ASN A 463 5.34 -19.78 -9.06
C ASN A 463 4.62 -21.14 -9.03
N SER A 464 4.03 -21.56 -10.16
CA SER A 464 3.46 -22.89 -10.37
C SER A 464 4.56 -23.83 -10.88
#